data_AF-A0A5K1DXD6-F1
#
_entry.id   AF-A0A5K1DXD6-F1
#
_cell.length_a   1.000
_cell.length_b   1.000
_cell.length_c   1.000
_cell.angle_alpha   90.00
_cell.angle_beta   90.00
_cell.angle_gamma   90.00
#
_symmetry.space_group_name_H-M   'P 1'
#
loop_
_entity.id
_entity.type
_entity.pdbx_description
1 polymer ?
#
loop_
_entity_poly.entity_id
_entity_poly.type
_entity_poly.pdbx_seq_one_letter_code
_entity_poly.pdbx_strand_id
1 'polypeptide(L)' 'RNECYRLDFFYGQDSEVGQIFNRDVSRLLPGVLRGDNATVFAYGATGSGKTYTMQ' A
#
# COMPACT_ATOMS: atom_id res chain seq x y z
N ARG A 1 21.00 -17.79 -4.22
CA ARG A 1 19.58 -18.19 -4.20
C ARG A 1 18.81 -17.20 -5.05
N ASN A 2 18.05 -17.66 -6.03
CA ASN A 2 17.27 -16.79 -6.91
C ASN A 2 15.79 -17.02 -6.56
N GLU A 3 15.27 -16.21 -5.63
CA GLU A 3 13.89 -16.31 -5.17
C GLU A 3 13.03 -15.31 -5.95
N CYS A 4 11.83 -15.74 -6.35
CA CYS A 4 10.88 -14.90 -7.07
C CYS A 4 9.58 -14.82 -6.27
N TYR A 5 9.06 -13.61 -6.11
CA TYR A 5 7.81 -13.35 -5.42
C TYR A 5 6.78 -12.78 -6.39
N ARG A 6 5.56 -13.31 -6.34
CA ARG A 6 4.44 -12.77 -7.11
C ARG A 6 3.61 -11.86 -6.22
N LEU A 7 3.51 -10.60 -6.61
CA LEU A 7 2.74 -9.55 -5.93
C LEU A 7 1.77 -8.94 -6.93
N ASP A 8 0.66 -8.41 -6.45
CA ASP A 8 -0.25 -7.62 -7.31
C ASP A 8 0.48 -6.40 -7.86
N PHE A 9 1.23 -5.71 -6.98
CA PHE A 9 2.02 -4.53 -7.31
C PHE A 9 3.36 -4.52 -6.56
N PHE A 10 4.36 -3.88 -7.18
CA PHE A 10 5.68 -3.64 -6.62
C PHE A 10 6.06 -2.17 -6.85
N TYR A 11 6.62 -1.54 -5.81
CA TYR A 11 7.02 -0.14 -5.81
C TYR A 11 8.51 -0.05 -5.53
N GLY A 12 9.23 0.65 -6.41
CA GLY A 12 10.68 0.86 -6.31
C GLY A 12 11.02 2.03 -5.39
N GLN A 13 12.32 2.31 -5.23
CA GLN A 13 12.79 3.43 -4.40
C GLN A 13 12.33 4.81 -4.90
N ASP A 14 12.11 4.94 -6.21
CA ASP A 14 11.64 6.20 -6.82
C ASP A 14 10.10 6.35 -6.79
N SER A 15 9.39 5.37 -6.22
CA SER A 15 7.93 5.44 -6.11
C SER A 15 7.52 6.34 -4.96
N GLU A 16 6.58 7.25 -5.23
CA GLU A 16 6.04 8.16 -4.23
C GLU A 16 4.84 7.56 -3.50
N VAL A 17 4.64 7.94 -2.24
CA VAL A 17 3.47 7.48 -1.44
C VAL A 17 2.15 7.82 -2.11
N GLY A 18 2.06 8.98 -2.77
CA GLY A 18 0.88 9.39 -3.53
C GLY A 18 0.51 8.41 -4.64
N GLN A 19 1.49 7.75 -5.26
CA GLN A 19 1.22 6.72 -6.29
C GLN A 19 0.58 5.48 -5.69
N ILE A 20 1.06 5.02 -4.52
CA ILE A 20 0.49 3.89 -3.78
C ILE A 20 -0.95 4.19 -3.40
N PHE A 21 -1.20 5.38 -2.83
CA PHE A 21 -2.56 5.80 -2.47
C PHE A 21 -3.49 5.85 -3.68
N ASN A 22 -3.08 6.56 -4.74
CA ASN A 22 -3.92 6.77 -5.92
C ASN A 22 -4.23 5.48 -6.65
N ARG A 23 -3.31 4.50 -6.64
CA ARG A 23 -3.51 3.24 -7.35
C ARG A 23 -4.30 2.23 -6.53
N ASP A 24 -3.96 2.05 -5.27
CA ASP A 24 -4.41 0.89 -4.49
C ASP A 24 -5.46 1.29 -3.44
N VAL A 25 -5.20 2.33 -2.66
CA VAL A 25 -6.07 2.74 -1.54
C VAL A 25 -7.31 3.48 -2.03
N SER A 26 -7.17 4.35 -3.04
CA SER A 26 -8.26 5.16 -3.58
C SER A 26 -9.47 4.33 -4.06
N ARG A 27 -9.21 3.10 -4.53
CA ARG A 27 -10.22 2.16 -5.02
C ARG A 27 -11.14 1.65 -3.91
N LEU A 28 -10.72 1.76 -2.65
CA LEU A 28 -11.52 1.39 -1.49
C LEU A 28 -12.54 2.48 -1.12
N LEU A 29 -12.25 3.75 -1.46
CA LEU A 29 -13.07 4.90 -1.06
C LEU A 29 -14.53 4.80 -1.50
N PRO A 30 -14.88 4.35 -2.71
CA PRO A 30 -16.29 4.20 -3.10
C PRO A 30 -17.07 3.23 -2.20
N GLY A 31 -16.43 2.16 -1.71
CA GLY A 31 -17.05 1.24 -0.75
C GLY A 31 -17.24 1.89 0.60
N VAL A 32 -16.18 2.54 1.11
CA VAL A 32 -16.23 3.25 2.39
C VAL A 32 -17.34 4.31 2.41
N LEU A 33 -17.49 5.08 1.33
CA LEU A 33 -18.53 6.10 1.21
C LEU A 33 -19.96 5.53 1.11
N ARG A 34 -20.12 4.25 0.79
CA ARG A 34 -21.41 3.53 0.82
C ARG A 34 -21.70 2.86 2.17
N GLY A 35 -20.77 2.95 3.12
CA GLY A 35 -20.89 2.33 4.44
C GLY A 35 -20.17 1.00 4.59
N ASP A 36 -19.33 0.60 3.63
CA ASP A 36 -18.49 -0.60 3.75
C ASP A 36 -17.26 -0.33 4.63
N ASN A 37 -16.79 -1.34 5.35
CA ASN A 37 -15.53 -1.27 6.08
C ASN A 37 -14.36 -1.63 5.16
N ALA A 38 -13.28 -0.86 5.22
CA ALA A 38 -12.03 -1.15 4.53
C ALA A 38 -10.85 -1.07 5.52
N THR A 39 -9.84 -1.93 5.32
CA THR A 39 -8.67 -2.00 6.19
C THR A 39 -7.40 -2.03 5.35
N VAL A 40 -6.45 -1.16 5.69
CA VAL A 40 -5.12 -1.11 5.07
C VAL A 40 -4.07 -1.37 6.14
N PHE A 41 -3.17 -2.32 5.88
CA PHE A 41 -2.09 -2.68 6.79
C PHE A 41 -0.74 -2.32 6.19
N ALA A 42 0.09 -1.63 6.97
CA ALA A 42 1.52 -1.51 6.69
C ALA A 42 2.27 -2.55 7.53
N TYR A 43 2.97 -3.48 6.88
CA TYR A 43 3.70 -4.57 7.53
C TYR A 43 5.15 -4.66 7.05
N GLY A 44 6.08 -4.93 7.98
CA GLY A 44 7.51 -4.94 7.71
C GLY A 44 8.35 -4.64 8.96
N ALA A 45 9.66 -4.86 8.88
CA ALA A 45 10.60 -4.63 9.99
C ALA A 45 10.69 -3.15 10.41
N THR A 46 11.22 -2.85 11.59
CA THR A 46 11.48 -1.46 12.01
C THR A 46 12.39 -0.76 10.99
N GLY A 47 12.07 0.50 10.66
CA GLY A 47 12.80 1.27 9.63
C GLY A 47 12.40 1.01 8.18
N SER A 48 11.47 0.10 7.90
CA SER A 48 10.99 -0.21 6.52
C SER A 48 10.03 0.80 5.90
N GLY A 49 9.79 1.96 6.54
CA GLY A 49 8.95 3.01 5.98
C GLY A 49 7.44 2.91 6.30
N LYS A 50 6.97 1.92 7.07
CA LYS A 50 5.54 1.77 7.45
C LYS A 50 4.87 3.08 7.91
N THR A 51 5.49 3.79 8.86
CA THR A 51 4.95 5.06 9.39
C THR A 51 4.94 6.13 8.31
N TYR A 52 5.99 6.21 7.48
CA TYR A 52 6.08 7.16 6.37
C TYR A 52 5.02 6.93 5.30
N THR A 53 4.70 5.68 4.97
CA THR A 53 3.66 5.35 3.98
C THR A 53 2.24 5.64 4.48
N MET A 54 2.02 5.57 5.80
CA MET A 54 0.68 5.69 6.40
C MET A 54 0.33 7.10 6.90
N GLN A 55 1.33 7.98 7.04
CA GLN A 55 1.18 9.34 7.56
C GLN A 55 1.04 10.36 6.42
#